data_AF-A0A7G6A6N2-F1
#
_entry.id   AF-A0A7G6A6N2-F1
#
_cell.length_a   1.000
_cell.length_b   1.000
_cell.length_c   1.000
_cell.angle_alpha   90.00
_cell.angle_beta   90.00
_cell.angle_gamma   90.00
#
_symmetry.space_group_name_H-M   'P 1'
#
loop_
_entity.id
_entity.type
_entity.pdbx_description
1 polymer ?
#
loop_
_entity_poly.entity_id
_entity_poly.type
_entity_poly.pdbx_seq_one_letter_code
_entity_poly.pdbx_strand_id
1 'polypeptide(L)' 'MKMRRKSDLPTKLCAHCQLPFTWRKKWERDWEQVKYCSERCRRAAPAAAKERD' A
#
# COMPACT_ATOMS: atom_id res chain seq x y z
N MET A 1 1.25 -4.59 31.55
CA MET A 1 0.17 -4.08 30.66
C MET A 1 0.82 -3.65 29.35
N LYS A 2 0.72 -4.46 28.27
CA LYS A 2 1.41 -4.19 27.01
C LYS A 2 0.63 -3.08 26.28
N MET A 3 1.06 -1.83 26.44
CA MET A 3 0.65 -0.73 25.57
C MET A 3 0.91 -1.15 24.14
N ARG A 4 -0.13 -1.54 23.39
CA ARG A 4 -0.02 -1.71 21.94
C ARG A 4 0.19 -0.31 21.38
N ARG A 5 1.45 0.01 21.08
CA ARG A 5 1.83 1.29 20.50
C ARG A 5 1.26 1.29 19.09
N LYS A 6 0.77 2.44 18.63
CA LYS A 6 0.22 2.60 17.26
C LYS A 6 1.22 2.22 16.14
N SER A 7 2.48 1.98 16.53
CA SER A 7 3.59 1.41 15.75
C SER A 7 3.45 -0.07 15.36
N ASP A 8 2.49 -0.82 15.89
CA ASP A 8 2.25 -2.23 15.50
C ASP A 8 1.44 -2.38 14.20
N LEU A 9 0.99 -1.26 13.60
CA LEU A 9 0.27 -1.33 12.33
C LEU A 9 1.23 -1.68 11.19
N PRO A 10 0.89 -2.67 10.34
CA PRO A 10 1.76 -3.05 9.24
C PRO A 10 1.94 -1.86 8.30
N THR A 11 3.19 -1.55 7.97
CA THR A 11 3.56 -0.61 6.92
C THR A 11 3.90 -1.39 5.67
N LYS A 12 3.54 -0.85 4.51
CA LYS A 12 3.90 -1.38 3.19
C LYS A 12 4.56 -0.28 2.37
N LEU A 13 5.35 -0.66 1.37
CA LEU A 13 5.90 0.26 0.38
C LEU A 13 4.95 0.35 -0.81
N CYS A 14 4.72 1.57 -1.29
CA CYS A 14 3.90 1.78 -2.47
C CYS A 14 4.64 1.33 -3.73
N ALA A 15 4.10 0.38 -4.50
CA ALA A 15 4.74 -0.13 -5.72
C ALA A 15 5.00 0.96 -6.78
N HIS A 16 4.24 2.06 -6.79
CA HIS A 16 4.44 3.20 -7.70
C HIS A 16 5.48 4.21 -7.20
N CYS A 17 5.24 4.87 -6.06
CA CYS A 17 6.12 5.95 -5.56
C CYS A 17 7.17 5.51 -4.53
N GLN A 18 7.19 4.22 -4.16
CA GLN A 18 8.10 3.64 -3.16
C GLN A 18 8.05 4.29 -1.77
N LEU A 19 7.00 5.08 -1.49
CA LEU A 19 6.82 5.69 -0.19
C LEU A 19 6.20 4.68 0.80
N PRO A 20 6.71 4.62 2.05
CA PRO A 20 6.10 3.82 3.10
C PRO A 20 4.74 4.39 3.48
N PHE A 21 3.75 3.52 3.60
CA PHE A 21 2.42 3.88 4.03
C PHE A 21 1.90 2.86 5.04
N THR A 22 1.26 3.37 6.09
CA THR A 22 0.72 2.56 7.18
C THR A 22 -0.69 2.06 6.86
N TRP A 23 -1.03 0.89 7.36
CA TRP A 23 -2.39 0.35 7.35
C TRP A 23 -3.44 1.40 7.75
N ARG A 24 -4.57 1.40 7.04
CA ARG A 24 -5.74 2.25 7.30
C ARG A 24 -6.97 1.37 7.43
N LYS A 25 -7.92 1.77 8.29
CA LYS A 25 -9.16 1.02 8.54
C LYS A 25 -9.97 0.69 7.26
N LYS A 26 -9.92 1.58 6.25
CA LYS A 26 -10.58 1.34 4.96
C LYS A 26 -10.01 0.16 4.16
N TRP A 27 -8.84 -0.34 4.55
CA TRP A 27 -8.15 -1.46 3.90
C TRP A 27 -8.24 -2.74 4.71
N GLU A 28 -9.02 -2.79 5.79
CA GLU A 28 -9.14 -3.97 6.65
C GLU A 28 -9.44 -5.26 5.87
N ARG A 29 -10.31 -5.18 4.87
CA ARG A 29 -10.75 -6.34 4.07
C ARG A 29 -9.79 -6.72 2.94
N ASP A 30 -9.09 -5.75 2.38
CA ASP A 30 -8.30 -5.91 1.15
C ASP A 30 -6.82 -5.60 1.35
N TRP A 31 -6.35 -5.47 2.59
CA TRP A 31 -4.98 -5.00 2.90
C TRP A 31 -3.91 -5.79 2.16
N GLU A 32 -4.11 -7.10 2.01
CA GLU A 32 -3.20 -7.98 1.27
C GLU A 32 -3.06 -7.57 -0.21
N GLN A 33 -4.16 -7.13 -0.83
CA GLN A 33 -4.23 -6.66 -2.22
C GLN A 33 -3.74 -5.21 -2.38
N VAL A 34 -3.71 -4.41 -1.30
CA VAL A 34 -3.30 -3.00 -1.35
C VAL A 34 -1.77 -2.89 -1.52
N LYS A 35 -1.36 -2.52 -2.73
CA LYS A 35 0.05 -2.28 -3.13
C LYS A 35 0.40 -0.79 -3.27
N TYR A 36 -0.57 0.12 -3.15
CA TYR A 36 -0.41 1.54 -3.45
C TYR A 36 -0.89 2.42 -2.31
N CYS A 37 -0.16 3.49 -2.01
CA CYS A 37 -0.49 4.42 -0.92
C CYS A 37 -1.77 5.23 -1.18
N SER A 38 -2.16 5.38 -2.45
CA SER A 38 -3.31 6.17 -2.89
C SER A 38 -3.91 5.61 -4.17
N GLU A 39 -5.17 5.95 -4.44
CA GLU A 39 -5.82 5.59 -5.71
C GLU A 39 -5.12 6.24 -6.91
N ARG A 40 -4.54 7.43 -6.74
CA ARG A 40 -3.72 8.07 -7.77
C ARG A 40 -2.55 7.18 -8.18
N CYS A 41 -1.82 6.64 -7.20
CA CYS A 41 -0.71 5.71 -7.46
C CYS A 41 -1.19 4.39 -8.06
N ARG A 42 -2.38 3.90 -7.68
CA ARG A 42 -2.98 2.71 -8.29
C ARG A 42 -3.34 2.93 -9.76
N ARG A 43 -3.92 4.09 -10.10
CA ARG A 43 -4.30 4.45 -11.48
C ARG A 43 -3.10 4.82 -12.34
N ALA A 44 -2.07 5.40 -11.73
CA ALA A 44 -0.82 5.77 -12.40
C ALA A 44 0.15 4.59 -12.55
N ALA A 45 -0.01 3.55 -11.73
CA ALA A 45 0.74 2.31 -11.93
C ALA A 45 0.44 1.77 -13.32
N PRO A 46 1.45 1.64 -14.19
CA PRO A 46 1.25 0.95 -15.44
C PRO A 46 0.79 -0.46 -15.06
N ALA A 47 -0.44 -0.81 -15.46
CA ALA A 47 -0.90 -2.19 -15.36
C ALA A 47 0.20 -3.04 -15.97
N ALA A 48 0.75 -3.95 -15.18
CA ALA A 48 1.94 -4.71 -15.55
C ALA A 48 1.81 -5.23 -16.99
N ALA A 49 2.78 -4.84 -17.83
CA ALA A 49 3.06 -5.33 -19.17
C ALA A 49 2.01 -5.05 -20.27
N LYS A 50 2.44 -4.27 -21.26
CA LYS A 50 3.16 -4.90 -22.37
C LYS A 50 4.41 -4.07 -22.68
N GLU A 51 5.56 -4.70 -22.48
CA GLU A 51 6.70 -4.71 -23.39
C GLU A 51 6.70 -3.56 -24.42
N ARG A 52 7.56 -2.55 -24.17
CA ARG A 52 8.08 -1.71 -25.24
C ARG A 52 9.09 -2.57 -26.01
N ASP A 53 8.68 -3.04 -27.18
CA ASP A 53 9.58 -3.15 -28.34
C ASP A 53 9.58 -1.78 -29.02
#